data_AF-A0A560WZT3-F1
#
_entry.id   AF-A0A560WZT3-F1
#
_cell.length_a   1.000
_cell.length_b   1.000
_cell.length_c   1.000
_cell.angle_alpha   90.00
_cell.angle_beta   90.00
_cell.angle_gamma   90.00
#
_symmetry.space_group_name_H-M   'P 1'
#
loop_
_entity.id
_entity.type
_entity.pdbx_description
1 polymer ?
#
loop_
_entity_poly.entity_id
_entity_poly.type
_entity_poly.pdbx_seq_one_letter_code
_entity_poly.pdbx_strand_id
1 'polypeptide(L)' 'MGADRAGFLKTTIKKHNPRTNRKNTGVTYKGCLRVDVRNGADLYRRIEGWWSAISARAQARLR' A
#
# COMPACT_ATOMS: atom_id res chain seq x y z
N MET A 1 -0.35 15.03 5.19
CA MET A 1 -0.01 14.29 6.42
C MET A 1 1.27 13.51 6.15
N GLY A 2 2.31 13.69 6.97
CA GLY A 2 3.54 12.89 6.90
C GLY A 2 3.46 11.75 7.90
N ALA A 3 3.66 10.52 7.45
CA ALA A 3 3.81 9.38 8.34
C ALA A 3 5.22 9.41 8.94
N ASP A 4 5.30 9.25 10.26
CA ASP A 4 6.58 9.16 10.96
C ASP A 4 7.39 7.96 10.46
N ARG A 5 8.68 8.17 10.19
CA ARG A 5 9.57 7.14 9.64
C ARG A 5 9.71 5.95 10.59
N ALA A 6 9.63 6.18 11.89
CA ALA A 6 9.67 5.11 12.89
C ALA A 6 8.44 4.19 12.83
N GLY A 7 7.35 4.60 12.17
CA GLY A 7 6.18 3.76 11.94
C GLY A 7 6.36 2.69 10.86
N PHE A 8 7.42 2.76 10.05
CA PHE A 8 7.67 1.79 8.98
C PHE A 8 8.63 0.70 9.43
N LEU A 9 8.25 -0.55 9.16
CA LEU A 9 9.13 -1.71 9.36
C LEU A 9 10.22 -1.76 8.29
N LYS A 10 11.34 -2.44 8.60
CA LYS A 10 12.42 -2.68 7.63
C LYS A 10 11.87 -3.36 6.37
N THR A 11 12.26 -2.87 5.20
CA THR A 11 11.93 -3.49 3.91
C THR A 11 12.52 -4.89 3.87
N THR A 12 11.65 -5.90 3.74
CA THR A 12 12.04 -7.31 3.68
C THR A 12 11.41 -7.96 2.45
N ILE A 13 12.17 -8.79 1.75
CA ILE A 13 11.63 -9.59 0.64
C ILE A 13 10.83 -10.74 1.24
N LYS A 14 9.55 -10.82 0.88
CA LYS A 14 8.67 -11.90 1.35
C LYS A 14 9.18 -13.24 0.80
N LYS A 15 9.69 -14.10 1.67
CA LYS A 15 10.09 -15.47 1.30
C LYS A 15 8.83 -16.25 0.93
N HIS A 16 8.86 -16.93 -0.21
CA HIS A 16 7.76 -17.80 -0.63
C HIS A 16 7.59 -18.92 0.40
N ASN A 17 6.37 -19.08 0.92
CA ASN A 17 5.99 -20.22 1.73
C ASN A 17 4.95 -21.03 0.93
N PRO A 18 5.30 -22.26 0.51
CA PRO A 18 4.37 -23.13 -0.22
C PRO A 18 3.09 -23.41 0.56
N ARG A 19 3.16 -23.38 1.90
CA ARG A 19 1.99 -23.47 2.78
C ARG A 19 1.57 -22.06 3.21
N THR A 20 0.27 -21.79 3.12
CA THR A 20 -0.27 -20.49 3.50
C THR A 20 -0.22 -20.29 5.03
N ASN A 21 0.47 -19.24 5.50
CA ASN A 21 0.49 -18.82 6.93
C ASN A 21 -0.71 -17.92 7.29
N ARG A 22 -1.83 -18.03 6.58
CA ARG A 22 -3.02 -17.19 6.79
C ARG A 22 -3.64 -17.59 8.13
N LYS A 23 -3.73 -16.63 9.04
CA LYS A 23 -4.35 -16.82 10.37
C LYS A 23 -5.89 -16.82 10.31
N ASN A 24 -6.45 -16.33 9.21
CA ASN A 24 -7.88 -16.17 8.97
C ASN A 24 -8.46 -17.37 8.18
N THR A 25 -8.37 -18.56 8.76
CA THR A 25 -8.78 -19.84 8.11
C THR A 25 -9.71 -20.71 8.97
N GLY A 26 -10.00 -20.31 10.21
CA GLY A 26 -10.87 -21.08 11.11
C GLY A 26 -12.33 -21.14 10.63
N VAL A 27 -13.07 -22.15 11.07
CA VAL A 27 -14.49 -22.38 10.72
C VAL A 27 -15.40 -21.20 11.11
N THR A 28 -14.98 -20.41 12.09
CA THR A 28 -15.67 -19.22 12.58
C THR A 28 -15.32 -17.95 11.80
N TYR A 29 -14.32 -17.99 10.93
CA TYR A 29 -13.92 -16.83 10.12
C TYR A 29 -14.96 -16.54 9.04
N LYS A 30 -15.57 -15.35 9.11
CA LYS A 30 -16.64 -14.93 8.18
C LYS A 30 -16.16 -14.08 7.00
N GLY A 31 -14.85 -13.90 6.85
CA GLY A 31 -14.30 -12.98 5.85
C GLY A 31 -13.93 -11.61 6.42
N CYS A 32 -13.38 -10.74 5.57
CA CYS A 32 -13.26 -9.31 5.85
C CYS A 32 -14.33 -8.60 5.01
N LEU A 33 -15.02 -7.62 5.60
CA LEU A 33 -15.89 -6.73 4.84
C LEU A 33 -15.05 -5.93 3.84
N ARG A 34 -15.33 -6.12 2.55
CA ARG A 34 -14.75 -5.30 1.48
C ARG A 34 -15.71 -4.14 1.21
N VAL A 35 -15.23 -2.92 1.37
CA VAL A 35 -15.96 -1.71 1.01
C VAL A 35 -15.31 -1.12 -0.23
N ASP A 36 -16.03 -1.12 -1.35
CA ASP A 36 -15.60 -0.45 -2.57
C ASP A 36 -16.23 0.95 -2.64
N VAL A 37 -15.39 1.99 -2.72
CA VAL A 37 -15.85 3.38 -2.86
C VAL A 37 -16.00 3.70 -4.34
N ARG A 38 -17.24 3.91 -4.79
CA ARG A 38 -17.52 4.34 -6.17
C ARG A 38 -17.02 5.77 -6.40
N ASN A 39 -16.72 6.10 -7.66
CA ASN A 39 -16.27 7.43 -8.11
C ASN A 39 -14.92 7.92 -7.52
N GLY A 40 -14.12 7.05 -6.93
CA GLY A 40 -12.77 7.40 -6.44
C GLY A 40 -11.73 7.64 -7.54
N ALA A 41 -12.02 7.26 -8.80
CA ALA A 41 -11.05 7.28 -9.89
C ALA A 41 -10.45 8.67 -10.15
N ASP A 42 -11.24 9.74 -10.02
CA ASP A 42 -10.71 11.09 -10.21
C ASP A 42 -9.72 11.48 -9.11
N LEU A 43 -10.07 11.19 -7.86
CA LEU A 43 -9.21 11.43 -6.70
C LEU A 43 -7.90 10.64 -6.81
N TYR A 44 -7.97 9.35 -7.16
CA TYR A 44 -6.78 8.50 -7.33
C TYR A 44 -5.85 9.02 -8.44
N ARG A 45 -6.40 9.43 -9.59
CA ARG A 45 -5.61 10.01 -10.69
C ARG A 45 -4.91 11.32 -10.29
N ARG A 46 -5.57 12.17 -9.50
CA ARG A 46 -4.94 13.41 -8.98
C ARG A 46 -3.79 13.10 -8.02
N ILE A 47 -4.01 12.17 -7.09
CA ILE A 47 -2.98 11.74 -6.13
C ILE A 47 -1.77 11.15 -6.87
N GLU A 48 -2.02 10.31 -7.87
CA GLU A 48 -0.97 9.71 -8.70
C GLU A 48 -0.15 10.76 -9.47
N GLY A 49 -0.84 11.77 -10.02
CA GLY A 49 -0.19 12.91 -10.68
C GLY A 49 0.73 13.69 -9.76
N TRP A 50 0.25 14.05 -8.56
CA TRP A 50 1.07 14.77 -7.57
C TRP A 50 2.28 13.96 -7.11
N TRP A 51 2.09 12.67 -6.83
CA TRP A 51 3.18 11.79 -6.41
C TRP A 51 4.25 11.66 -7.49
N SER A 52 3.84 11.49 -8.74
CA SER A 52 4.74 11.38 -9.88
C SER A 52 5.57 12.66 -10.05
N ALA A 53 4.96 13.84 -9.91
CA ALA A 53 5.66 15.11 -9.98
C ALA A 53 6.71 15.28 -8.85
N ILE A 54 6.34 14.94 -7.62
CA ILE A 54 7.26 14.98 -6.47
C ILE A 54 8.43 14.02 -6.68
N SER A 55 8.14 12.78 -7.08
CA SER A 55 9.15 11.75 -7.33
C SER A 55 10.11 12.15 -8.44
N ALA A 56 9.59 12.67 -9.56
CA ALA A 56 10.41 13.14 -10.67
C ALA A 56 11.34 14.28 -10.24
N ARG A 57 10.85 15.25 -9.46
CA ARG A 57 11.67 16.35 -8.97
C ARG A 57 12.72 15.91 -7.96
N ALA A 58 12.40 14.93 -7.11
CA ALA A 58 13.38 14.34 -6.19
C ALA A 58 14.49 13.62 -6.98
N GLN A 59 14.15 12.85 -8.01
CA GLN A 59 15.12 12.18 -8.88
C GLN A 59 16.02 13.17 -9.63
N ALA A 60 15.45 14.27 -10.15
CA ALA A 60 16.22 15.31 -10.83
C ALA A 60 17.22 16.02 -9.91
N ARG A 61 16.98 16.03 -8.59
CA ARG A 61 17.86 16.65 -7.59
C ARG A 61 19.00 15.73 -7.14
N LEU A 62 18.89 14.42 -7.42
CA LEU A 62 19.89 13.41 -7.12
C LEU A 62 20.82 13.10 -8.30
N ARG A 63 20.52 13.68 -9.47
CA ARG A 63 21.39 13.71 -10.64
C ARG A 63 22.14 15.03 -10.67
#